data_AF-A0A4Q2ZZM3-F1
#
_entry.id   AF-A0A4Q2ZZM3-F1
#
_cell.length_a   1.000
_cell.length_b   1.000
_cell.length_c   1.000
_cell.angle_alpha   90.00
_cell.angle_beta   90.00
_cell.angle_gamma   90.00
#
_symmetry.space_group_name_H-M   'P 1'
#
loop_
_entity.id
_entity.type
_entity.pdbx_description
1 polymer ?
#
loop_
_entity_poly.entity_id
_entity_poly.type
_entity_poly.pdbx_seq_one_letter_code
_entity_poly.pdbx_strand_id
1 'polypeptide(L)'
;MGRMLWADLTVDNADAVSDFYATVVGWEKQGLDMGGYDDYVMKETESGEGISGVCHARGANSNIPPQWLLYVTVPDLDKSLEDCLKLGGKMIGDKRKMGPNGTYCLIQDPAGAYMMLCGE
;
A
#
# COMPACT_ATOMS: atom_id res chain seq x y z
N MET A 1 18.98 -6.81 0.90
CA MET A 1 17.89 -7.57 1.56
C MET A 1 16.69 -6.64 1.67
N GLY A 2 15.48 -7.13 1.47
CA GLY A 2 14.29 -6.27 1.53
C GLY A 2 13.87 -5.94 2.96
N ARG A 3 13.22 -4.78 3.15
CA ARG A 3 12.75 -4.29 4.45
C ARG A 3 11.33 -3.76 4.34
N MET A 4 10.50 -3.98 5.35
CA MET A 4 9.19 -3.35 5.41
C MET A 4 9.36 -1.84 5.62
N LEU A 5 8.71 -1.07 4.76
CA LEU A 5 8.69 0.39 4.81
C LEU A 5 7.37 0.89 5.39
N TRP A 6 6.26 0.27 4.98
CA TRP A 6 4.92 0.77 5.24
C TRP A 6 3.87 -0.32 5.01
N ALA A 7 2.63 -0.07 5.43
CA ALA A 7 1.48 -0.88 5.06
C ALA A 7 0.28 0.01 4.75
N ASP A 8 -0.43 -0.28 3.65
CA ASP A 8 -1.73 0.33 3.36
C ASP A 8 -2.80 -0.74 3.25
N LEU A 9 -3.95 -0.45 3.83
CA LEU A 9 -5.16 -1.23 3.60
C LEU A 9 -5.89 -0.68 2.38
N THR A 10 -6.10 -1.50 1.36
CA THR A 10 -6.97 -1.16 0.22
C THR A 10 -8.34 -1.79 0.42
N VAL A 11 -9.41 -0.99 0.37
CA VAL A 11 -10.81 -1.41 0.61
C VAL A 11 -11.80 -0.57 -0.21
N ASP A 12 -13.01 -1.05 -0.43
CA ASP A 12 -14.01 -0.30 -1.21
C ASP A 12 -14.46 1.01 -0.52
N ASN A 13 -14.61 0.98 0.81
CA ASN A 13 -15.06 2.10 1.63
C ASN A 13 -14.05 2.41 2.74
N ALA A 14 -13.07 3.27 2.44
CA ALA A 14 -12.04 3.66 3.41
C ALA A 14 -12.62 4.48 4.56
N ASP A 15 -13.68 5.27 4.35
CA ASP A 15 -14.35 6.02 5.44
C ASP A 15 -14.80 5.06 6.55
N ALA A 16 -15.60 4.06 6.19
CA ALA A 16 -16.18 3.12 7.15
C ALA A 16 -15.12 2.21 7.79
N VAL A 17 -14.10 1.81 7.02
CA VAL A 17 -13.05 0.91 7.51
C VAL A 17 -12.05 1.66 8.39
N SER A 18 -11.72 2.91 8.09
CA SER A 18 -10.88 3.74 8.98
C SER A 18 -11.56 3.98 10.32
N ASP A 19 -12.88 4.24 10.34
CA ASP A 19 -13.67 4.34 11.58
C ASP A 19 -13.68 3.04 12.38
N PHE A 20 -13.76 1.90 11.69
CA PHE A 20 -13.66 0.60 12.32
C PHE A 20 -12.32 0.42 13.04
N TYR A 21 -11.19 0.70 12.38
CA TYR A 21 -9.86 0.57 13.03
C TYR A 21 -9.63 1.62 14.12
N ALA A 22 -10.16 2.83 13.95
CA ALA A 22 -10.13 3.83 15.01
C ALA A 22 -10.88 3.35 16.27
N THR A 23 -12.00 2.64 16.09
CA THR A 23 -12.80 2.11 17.20
C THR A 23 -12.19 0.84 17.82
N VAL A 24 -11.78 -0.12 17.00
CA VAL A 24 -11.36 -1.46 17.45
C VAL A 24 -9.92 -1.50 17.93
N VAL A 25 -9.03 -0.77 17.24
CA VAL A 25 -7.59 -0.75 17.57
C VAL A 25 -7.23 0.51 18.37
N GLY A 26 -8.03 1.57 18.28
CA GLY A 26 -7.79 2.81 19.01
C GLY A 26 -6.86 3.78 18.31
N TRP A 27 -6.61 3.60 17.01
CA TRP A 27 -5.82 4.52 16.20
C TRP A 27 -6.56 5.83 15.91
N GLU A 28 -5.81 6.90 15.72
CA GLU A 28 -6.37 8.15 15.20
C GLU A 28 -6.39 8.10 13.67
N LYS A 29 -7.48 8.59 13.05
CA LYS A 29 -7.54 8.74 11.59
C LYS A 29 -7.37 10.21 11.18
N GLN A 30 -6.58 10.44 10.14
CA GLN A 30 -6.38 11.74 9.53
C GLN A 30 -6.72 11.65 8.05
N GLY A 31 -7.68 12.45 7.59
CA GLY A 31 -8.05 12.52 6.17
C GLY A 31 -6.92 13.08 5.31
N LEU A 32 -6.78 12.51 4.12
CA LEU A 32 -5.87 12.91 3.06
C LEU A 32 -6.68 13.14 1.79
N ASP A 33 -6.78 14.41 1.36
CA ASP A 33 -7.57 14.79 0.18
C ASP A 33 -6.98 14.19 -1.10
N MET A 34 -7.79 13.36 -1.76
CA MET A 34 -7.47 12.68 -3.02
C MET A 34 -8.15 13.33 -4.24
N GLY A 35 -8.66 14.55 -4.09
CA GLY A 35 -9.33 15.31 -5.14
C GLY A 35 -10.80 14.93 -5.29
N GLY A 36 -11.57 15.09 -4.20
CA GLY A 36 -13.03 14.86 -4.16
C GLY A 36 -13.47 13.68 -3.31
N TYR A 37 -12.54 13.03 -2.62
CA TYR A 37 -12.75 12.07 -1.53
C TYR A 37 -11.48 12.04 -0.68
N ASP A 38 -11.58 11.46 0.52
CA ASP A 38 -10.42 11.27 1.39
C ASP A 38 -10.00 9.80 1.43
N ASP A 39 -8.69 9.57 1.33
CA ASP A 39 -8.07 8.39 1.95
C ASP A 39 -7.63 8.78 3.37
N TYR A 40 -7.14 7.82 4.16
CA TYR A 40 -6.82 8.06 5.56
C TYR A 40 -5.41 7.62 5.92
N VAL A 41 -4.68 8.51 6.60
CA VAL A 41 -3.50 8.11 7.37
C VAL A 41 -3.97 7.70 8.76
N MET A 42 -3.66 6.48 9.16
CA MET A 42 -3.87 5.99 10.51
C MET A 42 -2.63 6.30 11.34
N LYS A 43 -2.84 6.80 12.55
CA LYS A 43 -1.81 7.28 13.44
C LYS A 43 -1.88 6.59 14.78
N GLU A 44 -0.71 6.35 15.36
CA GLU A 44 -0.60 5.92 16.75
C GLU A 44 -0.96 7.11 17.66
N THR A 45 -1.76 6.84 18.68
CA THR A 45 -2.47 7.87 19.45
C THR A 45 -1.57 8.63 20.42
N GLU A 46 -0.55 7.99 20.99
CA GLU A 46 0.34 8.64 21.96
C GLU A 46 1.41 9.51 21.28
N SER A 47 2.03 9.01 20.22
CA SER A 47 3.10 9.65 19.47
C SER A 47 2.60 10.57 18.35
N GLY A 48 1.39 10.31 17.84
CA GLY A 48 0.88 10.95 16.64
C GLY A 48 1.64 10.55 15.37
N GLU A 49 2.44 9.49 15.40
CA GLU A 49 3.16 8.98 14.23
C GLU A 49 2.18 8.29 13.28
N GLY A 50 2.31 8.55 11.98
CA GLY A 50 1.59 7.78 10.97
C GLY A 50 2.15 6.37 10.89
N ILE A 51 1.29 5.37 10.94
CA ILE A 51 1.69 3.95 10.99
C ILE A 51 1.13 3.13 9.82
N SER A 52 0.11 3.63 9.14
CA SER A 52 -0.56 2.95 8.03
C SER A 52 -1.41 3.92 7.21
N GLY A 53 -1.75 3.55 5.98
CA GLY A 53 -2.87 4.14 5.24
C GLY A 53 -4.10 3.21 5.20
N VAL A 54 -5.28 3.79 5.03
CA VAL A 54 -6.50 3.11 4.59
C VAL A 54 -6.98 3.84 3.34
N CYS A 55 -6.91 3.16 2.21
CA CYS A 55 -7.15 3.71 0.88
C CYS A 55 -8.39 3.08 0.24
N HIS A 56 -9.13 3.89 -0.50
CA HIS A 56 -10.17 3.38 -1.38
C HIS A 56 -9.57 2.55 -2.52
N ALA A 57 -10.25 1.46 -2.89
CA ALA A 57 -9.97 0.67 -4.09
C ALA A 57 -10.40 1.46 -5.35
N ARG A 58 -9.63 2.50 -5.68
CA ARG A 58 -9.90 3.42 -6.80
C ARG A 58 -8.69 3.56 -7.70
N GLY A 59 -8.96 3.88 -8.97
CA GLY A 59 -7.95 4.06 -10.01
C GLY A 59 -6.94 2.90 -10.03
N ALA A 60 -5.72 3.23 -9.64
CA ALA A 60 -4.58 2.36 -9.46
C ALA A 60 -4.83 1.10 -8.60
N ASN A 61 -5.79 1.17 -7.66
CA ASN A 61 -6.12 0.15 -6.67
C ASN A 61 -7.47 -0.56 -6.95
N SER A 62 -8.17 -0.20 -8.03
CA SER A 62 -9.57 -0.61 -8.30
C SER A 62 -9.81 -2.12 -8.44
N ASN A 63 -8.78 -2.91 -8.73
CA ASN A 63 -8.91 -4.35 -8.96
C ASN A 63 -8.14 -5.19 -7.92
N ILE A 64 -7.84 -4.58 -6.77
CA ILE A 64 -7.15 -5.25 -5.67
C ILE A 64 -8.21 -5.71 -4.67
N PRO A 65 -8.26 -7.01 -4.30
CA PRO A 65 -9.20 -7.45 -3.28
C PRO A 65 -8.87 -6.80 -1.91
N PRO A 66 -9.86 -6.61 -1.03
CA PRO A 66 -9.64 -6.02 0.29
C PRO A 66 -8.52 -6.71 1.08
N GLN A 67 -7.40 -6.01 1.26
CA GLN A 67 -6.23 -6.57 1.95
C GLN A 67 -5.24 -5.49 2.41
N TRP A 68 -4.41 -5.89 3.37
CA TRP A 68 -3.22 -5.16 3.79
C TRP A 68 -2.10 -5.37 2.78
N LEU A 69 -1.70 -4.30 2.10
CA LEU A 69 -0.57 -4.27 1.17
C LEU A 69 0.67 -3.82 1.91
N LEU A 70 1.67 -4.69 1.95
CA LEU A 70 2.98 -4.35 2.49
C LEU A 70 3.82 -3.65 1.44
N TYR A 71 4.50 -2.58 1.84
CA TYR A 71 5.52 -1.90 1.06
C TYR A 71 6.89 -2.41 1.49
N VAL A 72 7.59 -3.06 0.58
CA VAL A 72 8.89 -3.67 0.83
C VAL A 72 9.93 -3.05 -0.09
N THR A 73 10.96 -2.42 0.48
CA THR A 73 12.07 -1.89 -0.31
C THR A 73 12.96 -3.03 -0.80
N VAL A 74 13.47 -2.91 -2.02
CA VAL A 74 14.44 -3.82 -2.63
C VAL A 74 15.61 -3.03 -3.21
N PRO A 75 16.84 -3.58 -3.21
CA PRO A 75 18.02 -2.85 -3.68
C PRO A 75 17.96 -2.50 -5.18
N ASP A 76 17.27 -3.32 -5.97
CA ASP A 76 17.09 -3.14 -7.41
C ASP A 76 15.67 -3.58 -7.76
N LEU A 77 14.80 -2.58 -8.00
CA LEU A 77 13.40 -2.83 -8.30
C LEU A 77 13.25 -3.55 -9.64
N ASP A 78 14.02 -3.18 -10.66
CA ASP A 78 13.88 -3.76 -12.00
C ASP A 78 14.32 -5.23 -12.01
N LYS A 79 15.43 -5.54 -11.35
CA LYS A 79 15.86 -6.93 -11.15
C LYS A 79 14.80 -7.74 -10.39
N SER A 80 14.22 -7.17 -9.33
CA SER A 80 13.22 -7.87 -8.50
C SER A 80 11.92 -8.13 -9.28
N LEU A 81 11.51 -7.20 -10.14
CA LEU A 81 10.35 -7.39 -11.02
C LEU A 81 10.62 -8.40 -12.12
N GLU A 82 11.83 -8.41 -12.70
CA GLU A 82 12.25 -9.43 -13.66
C GLU A 82 12.19 -10.84 -13.02
N ASP A 83 12.74 -10.98 -11.82
CA ASP A 83 12.72 -12.25 -11.08
C ASP A 83 11.29 -12.66 -10.68
N CYS A 84 10.44 -11.70 -10.29
CA CYS A 84 9.01 -11.93 -10.02
C CYS A 84 8.31 -12.58 -11.22
N LEU A 85 8.48 -12.00 -12.41
CA LEU A 85 7.87 -12.54 -13.64
C LEU A 85 8.42 -13.93 -13.99
N LYS A 86 9.74 -14.14 -13.87
CA LYS A 86 10.38 -15.44 -14.13
C LYS A 86 9.88 -16.55 -13.21
N LEU A 87 9.53 -16.20 -11.97
CA LEU A 87 9.07 -17.13 -10.95
C LEU A 87 7.54 -17.32 -10.94
N GLY A 88 6.83 -16.78 -11.94
CA GLY A 88 5.38 -16.97 -12.12
C GLY A 88 4.51 -15.95 -11.37
N GLY A 89 5.13 -14.90 -10.81
CA GLY A 89 4.41 -13.73 -10.33
C GLY A 89 3.98 -12.81 -11.47
N LYS A 90 3.26 -11.75 -11.13
CA LYS A 90 2.74 -10.76 -12.08
C LYS A 90 3.03 -9.36 -11.59
N MET A 91 3.30 -8.45 -12.54
CA MET A 91 3.21 -7.02 -12.31
C MET A 91 1.76 -6.56 -12.52
N ILE A 92 1.26 -5.73 -11.61
CA ILE A 92 -0.09 -5.18 -11.66
C ILE A 92 0.02 -3.68 -11.96
N GLY A 93 -0.04 -3.36 -13.25
CA GLY A 93 0.18 -1.99 -13.75
C GLY A 93 1.65 -1.59 -13.81
N ASP A 94 1.89 -0.34 -14.20
CA ASP A 94 3.23 0.21 -14.37
C ASP A 94 3.89 0.62 -13.06
N LYS A 95 5.22 0.81 -13.10
CA LYS A 95 5.98 1.47 -12.03
C LYS A 95 5.45 2.89 -11.79
N ARG A 96 5.26 3.27 -10.52
CA ARG A 96 4.74 4.57 -10.09
C ARG A 96 5.74 5.26 -9.16
N LYS A 97 5.68 6.59 -9.09
CA LYS A 97 6.57 7.37 -8.21
C LYS A 97 6.09 7.32 -6.76
N MET A 98 7.00 7.04 -5.84
CA MET A 98 6.86 7.20 -4.39
C MET A 98 7.71 8.40 -3.94
N GLY A 99 7.07 9.56 -3.79
CA GLY A 99 7.79 10.79 -3.48
C GLY A 99 8.77 11.22 -4.60
N PRO A 100 9.80 12.02 -4.27
CA PRO A 100 10.71 12.60 -5.26
C PRO A 100 11.60 11.58 -5.97
N ASN A 101 12.10 10.58 -5.24
CA ASN A 101 13.14 9.66 -5.70
C ASN A 101 12.67 8.20 -5.75
N GLY A 102 11.72 7.81 -4.90
CA GLY A 102 11.27 6.43 -4.83
C GLY A 102 10.40 6.03 -6.03
N THR A 103 10.45 4.75 -6.36
CA THR A 103 9.55 4.14 -7.34
C THR A 103 8.96 2.87 -6.75
N TYR A 104 7.73 2.52 -7.10
CA TYR A 104 7.13 1.28 -6.62
C TYR A 104 6.31 0.60 -7.71
N CYS A 105 6.08 -0.70 -7.56
CA CYS A 105 5.21 -1.48 -8.42
C CYS A 105 4.46 -2.52 -7.59
N LEU A 106 3.18 -2.69 -7.90
CA LEU A 106 2.37 -3.73 -7.31
C LEU A 106 2.67 -5.04 -8.01
N ILE A 107 2.92 -6.08 -7.22
CA ILE A 107 3.04 -7.44 -7.72
C ILE A 107 1.95 -8.33 -7.13
N GLN A 108 1.64 -9.39 -7.86
CA GLN A 108 0.91 -10.54 -7.36
C GLN A 108 1.84 -11.75 -7.41
N ASP A 109 2.02 -12.44 -6.28
CA ASP A 109 2.82 -13.66 -6.21
C ASP A 109 2.10 -14.88 -6.83
N PRO A 110 2.77 -16.03 -7.00
CA PRO A 110 2.15 -17.22 -7.58
C PRO A 110 0.98 -17.80 -6.76
N ALA A 111 0.88 -17.47 -5.47
CA ALA A 111 -0.24 -17.87 -4.60
C ALA A 111 -1.43 -16.90 -4.70
N GLY A 112 -1.25 -15.74 -5.34
CA GLY A 112 -2.27 -14.72 -5.54
C GLY A 112 -2.22 -13.57 -4.55
N ALA A 113 -1.26 -13.54 -3.62
CA ALA A 113 -1.10 -12.46 -2.66
C ALA A 113 -0.47 -11.22 -3.30
N TYR A 114 -0.87 -10.03 -2.84
CA TYR A 114 -0.41 -8.76 -3.38
C TYR A 114 0.63 -8.12 -2.46
N MET A 115 1.66 -7.51 -3.06
CA MET A 115 2.71 -6.80 -2.32
C MET A 115 3.24 -5.64 -3.15
N MET A 116 3.63 -4.57 -2.48
CA MET A 116 4.28 -3.43 -3.10
C MET A 116 5.80 -3.58 -3.01
N LEU A 117 6.47 -3.64 -4.16
CA LEU A 117 7.93 -3.56 -4.21
C LEU A 117 8.34 -2.11 -4.46
N CYS A 118 9.25 -1.60 -3.63
CA CYS A 118 9.75 -0.24 -3.71
C CYS A 118 11.24 -0.22 -4.05
N GLY A 119 11.64 0.61 -5.00
CA GLY A 119 13.02 1.00 -5.26
C GLY A 119 13.31 2.38 -4.68
N GLU A 120 14.57 2.59 -4.32
CA GLU A 120 15.13 3.89 -3.91
C GLU A 120 15.48 4.77 -5.12
#